data_AF-A0AA39AFX8-F1
#
_entry.id   AF-A0AA39AFX8-F1
#
_cell.length_a   1.000
_cell.length_b   1.000
_cell.length_c   1.000
_cell.angle_alpha   90.00
_cell.angle_beta   90.00
_cell.angle_gamma   90.00
#
_symmetry.space_group_name_H-M   'P 1'
#
loop_
_entity.id
_entity.type
_entity.pdbx_description
1 polymer ?
#
loop_
_entity_poly.entity_id
_entity_poly.type
_entity_poly.pdbx_seq_one_letter_code
_entity_poly.pdbx_strand_id
1 'polypeptide(L)'
;MVRSIPGKGVRFVRFDSQVFLFANSKCEKYFHNLFKPLKLTWTAMYRKQHGKDIAAGAIMKKCRTTKKPYSRSIVGATLEVIQKRRIEKSEVHDAAKSLHGRFITLKTSPSYPLSLYLGSITASAPSPKQAAVGQGE
;
A
#
# COMPACT_ATOMS: atom_id res chain seq x y z
N MET A 1 -31.46 -14.24 2.53
CA MET A 1 -32.36 -14.61 1.43
C MET A 1 -32.54 -16.11 1.56
N VAL A 2 -33.76 -16.59 1.74
CA VAL A 2 -34.03 -18.00 2.07
C VAL A 2 -33.60 -18.87 0.89
N ARG A 3 -32.95 -20.02 1.17
CA ARG A 3 -32.55 -21.00 0.16
C ARG A 3 -33.82 -21.54 -0.53
N SER A 4 -33.93 -21.35 -1.84
CA SER A 4 -35.01 -21.97 -2.63
C SER A 4 -34.73 -23.47 -2.75
N ILE A 5 -35.75 -24.28 -2.43
CA ILE A 5 -35.70 -25.74 -2.50
C ILE A 5 -36.09 -26.14 -3.93
N PRO A 6 -35.38 -27.08 -4.58
CA PRO A 6 -35.74 -27.52 -5.93
C PRO A 6 -37.21 -27.98 -5.97
N GLY A 7 -37.94 -27.54 -7.01
CA GLY A 7 -39.37 -27.83 -7.17
C GLY A 7 -40.32 -26.99 -6.30
N LYS A 8 -39.82 -26.02 -5.51
CA LYS A 8 -40.66 -25.12 -4.70
C LYS A 8 -40.38 -23.65 -5.00
N GLY A 9 -41.46 -22.87 -5.05
CA GLY A 9 -41.41 -21.43 -5.30
C GLY A 9 -41.56 -21.08 -6.78
N VAL A 10 -41.30 -19.82 -7.11
CA VAL A 10 -41.49 -19.25 -8.45
C VAL A 10 -40.20 -18.56 -8.91
N ARG A 11 -39.85 -18.75 -10.18
CA ARG A 11 -38.78 -18.02 -10.87
C ARG A 11 -39.41 -16.89 -11.68
N PHE A 12 -39.10 -15.66 -11.34
CA PHE A 12 -39.55 -14.48 -12.07
C PHE A 12 -38.40 -13.91 -12.89
N VAL A 13 -38.62 -13.68 -14.18
CA VAL A 13 -37.65 -13.04 -15.09
C VAL A 13 -38.16 -11.65 -15.41
N ARG A 14 -37.37 -10.63 -15.07
CA ARG A 14 -37.68 -9.24 -15.40
C ARG A 14 -37.23 -8.91 -16.82
N PHE A 15 -37.81 -7.87 -17.42
CA PHE A 15 -37.51 -7.42 -18.79
C PHE A 15 -36.00 -7.18 -19.06
N ASP A 16 -35.25 -6.74 -18.06
CA ASP A 16 -33.80 -6.56 -18.13
C ASP A 16 -33.00 -7.87 -17.97
N SER A 17 -33.66 -9.02 -18.16
CA SER A 17 -33.10 -10.37 -18.00
C SER A 17 -32.64 -10.71 -16.57
N GLN A 18 -32.99 -9.91 -15.56
CA GLN A 18 -32.71 -10.26 -14.16
C GLN A 18 -33.63 -11.39 -13.69
N VAL A 19 -33.03 -12.43 -13.12
CA VAL A 19 -33.74 -13.60 -12.60
C VAL A 19 -33.87 -13.50 -11.09
N PHE A 20 -35.11 -13.49 -10.61
CA PHE A 20 -35.45 -13.52 -9.19
C PHE A 20 -36.03 -14.89 -8.81
N LEU A 21 -35.58 -15.42 -7.68
CA LEU A 21 -36.07 -16.68 -7.12
C LEU A 21 -36.87 -16.38 -5.85
N PHE A 22 -38.16 -16.70 -5.86
CA PHE A 22 -39.03 -16.55 -4.71
C PHE A 22 -39.33 -17.91 -4.11
N ALA A 23 -39.12 -18.08 -2.80
CA ALA A 23 -39.45 -19.32 -2.10
C ALA A 23 -40.96 -19.54 -1.93
N ASN A 24 -41.75 -18.47 -1.91
CA ASN A 24 -43.17 -18.46 -1.57
C ASN A 24 -43.87 -17.21 -2.12
N SER A 25 -45.17 -17.30 -2.40
CA SER A 25 -45.98 -16.22 -3.03
C SER A 25 -46.01 -14.93 -2.20
N LYS A 26 -45.76 -14.99 -0.89
CA LYS A 26 -45.61 -13.80 -0.04
C LYS A 26 -44.44 -12.92 -0.50
N CYS A 27 -43.31 -13.53 -0.85
CA CYS A 27 -42.13 -12.80 -1.30
C CYS A 27 -42.35 -12.16 -2.68
N GLU A 28 -43.03 -12.88 -3.57
CA GLU A 28 -43.40 -12.41 -4.91
C GLU A 28 -44.34 -11.19 -4.84
N LYS A 29 -45.39 -11.25 -4.02
CA LYS A 29 -46.31 -10.11 -3.81
C LYS A 29 -45.58 -8.86 -3.32
N TYR A 30 -44.67 -9.00 -2.36
CA TYR A 30 -43.89 -7.84 -1.88
C TYR A 30 -42.95 -7.27 -2.95
N PHE A 31 -42.41 -8.13 -3.81
CA PHE A 31 -41.55 -7.70 -4.91
C PHE A 31 -42.34 -6.88 -5.95
N HIS A 32 -43.53 -7.33 -6.36
CA HIS A 32 -44.39 -6.58 -7.29
C HIS A 32 -44.91 -5.27 -6.70
N ASN A 33 -45.16 -5.24 -5.39
CA ASN A 33 -45.53 -4.03 -4.67
C ASN A 33 -44.32 -3.12 -4.36
N LEU A 34 -43.12 -3.44 -4.87
CA LEU A 34 -41.90 -2.66 -4.75
C LEU A 34 -41.46 -2.40 -3.30
N PHE A 35 -41.81 -3.29 -2.36
CA PHE A 35 -41.36 -3.17 -0.99
C PHE A 35 -39.87 -3.49 -0.87
N LYS A 36 -39.11 -2.53 -0.34
CA LYS A 36 -37.67 -2.69 -0.10
C LYS A 36 -37.47 -3.73 1.02
N PRO A 37 -36.67 -4.80 0.82
CA PRO A 37 -36.44 -5.83 1.83
C PRO A 37 -35.86 -5.26 3.14
N LEU A 38 -35.13 -4.15 3.05
CA LEU A 38 -34.59 -3.42 4.21
C LEU A 38 -35.65 -2.84 5.16
N LYS A 39 -36.92 -2.74 4.74
CA LYS A 39 -38.02 -2.30 5.60
C LYS A 39 -38.78 -3.47 6.24
N LEU A 40 -38.58 -4.70 5.75
CA LEU A 40 -39.28 -5.89 6.24
C LEU A 40 -38.46 -6.58 7.33
N THR A 41 -38.94 -6.50 8.57
CA THR A 41 -38.24 -6.93 9.80
C THR A 41 -37.79 -8.39 9.81
N TRP A 42 -38.56 -9.28 9.18
CA TRP A 42 -38.29 -10.72 9.14
C TRP A 42 -37.28 -11.12 8.07
N THR A 43 -36.88 -10.21 7.18
CA THR A 43 -35.93 -10.54 6.10
C THR A 43 -34.50 -10.60 6.61
N ALA A 44 -33.68 -11.43 5.96
CA ALA A 44 -32.26 -11.54 6.29
C ALA A 44 -31.50 -10.21 6.07
N MET A 45 -31.89 -9.40 5.07
CA MET A 45 -31.22 -8.12 4.82
C MET A 45 -31.49 -7.12 5.94
N TYR A 46 -32.74 -7.03 6.41
CA TYR A 46 -33.07 -6.21 7.59
C TYR A 46 -32.24 -6.64 8.80
N ARG A 47 -32.20 -7.94 9.11
CA ARG A 47 -31.45 -8.47 10.25
C ARG A 47 -29.95 -8.15 10.17
N LYS A 48 -29.36 -8.24 8.99
CA LYS A 48 -27.95 -7.90 8.74
C LYS A 48 -27.66 -6.42 9.02
N GLN A 49 -28.51 -5.50 8.55
CA GLN A 49 -28.31 -4.07 8.79
C GLN A 49 -28.52 -3.67 10.25
N HIS A 50 -29.47 -4.31 10.94
CA HIS A 50 -29.83 -3.97 12.33
C HIS A 50 -29.04 -4.76 13.38
N GLY A 51 -27.95 -5.44 12.98
CA GLY A 51 -27.11 -6.21 13.92
C GLY A 51 -27.82 -7.39 14.58
N LYS A 52 -28.97 -7.83 14.06
CA LYS A 52 -29.74 -8.98 14.59
C LYS A 52 -29.28 -10.33 14.04
N ASP A 53 -28.24 -10.32 13.21
CA ASP A 53 -27.68 -11.51 12.58
C ASP A 53 -26.48 -12.02 13.39
N ILE A 54 -26.53 -13.31 13.78
CA ILE A 54 -25.52 -13.94 14.65
C ILE A 54 -24.15 -14.00 13.96
N ALA A 55 -24.11 -14.08 12.61
CA ALA A 55 -22.87 -14.18 11.85
C ALA A 55 -22.10 -12.85 11.74
N ALA A 56 -22.71 -11.71 12.07
CA ALA A 56 -22.06 -10.41 11.98
C ALA A 56 -20.87 -10.28 12.96
N GLY A 57 -20.92 -10.96 14.12
CA GLY A 57 -19.82 -10.96 15.09
C GLY A 57 -18.60 -11.79 14.66
N ALA A 58 -18.76 -12.72 13.71
CA ALA A 58 -17.74 -13.72 13.39
C ALA A 58 -16.67 -13.26 12.38
N ILE A 59 -16.90 -12.14 11.68
CA ILE A 59 -16.08 -11.76 10.51
C ILE A 59 -15.63 -10.30 10.60
N MET A 60 -15.10 -9.90 11.74
CA MET A 60 -14.10 -8.82 11.72
C MET A 60 -12.80 -9.44 11.20
N LYS A 61 -12.60 -9.41 9.88
CA LYS A 61 -11.32 -9.82 9.28
C LYS A 61 -10.26 -8.84 9.76
N LYS A 62 -9.45 -9.23 10.76
CA LYS A 62 -8.25 -8.47 11.14
C LYS A 62 -7.39 -8.31 9.90
N CYS A 63 -7.10 -7.07 9.51
CA CYS A 63 -6.09 -6.79 8.50
C CYS A 63 -4.78 -7.43 8.95
N ARG A 64 -4.23 -8.33 8.14
CA ARG A 64 -2.96 -8.99 8.42
C ARG A 64 -1.83 -8.02 8.07
N THR A 65 -1.14 -7.51 9.08
CA THR A 65 0.08 -6.70 8.85
C THR A 65 1.21 -7.61 8.37
N THR A 66 1.62 -7.45 7.11
CA THR A 66 2.81 -8.10 6.56
C THR A 66 4.06 -7.44 7.15
N LYS A 67 4.94 -8.21 7.78
CA LYS A 67 6.25 -7.70 8.25
C LYS A 67 7.06 -7.28 7.02
N LYS A 68 7.59 -6.05 7.02
CA LYS A 68 8.48 -5.58 5.93
C LYS A 68 9.70 -6.50 5.86
N PRO A 69 10.15 -6.92 4.65
CA PRO A 69 11.30 -7.80 4.51
C PRO A 69 12.58 -7.12 5.05
N TYR A 70 13.44 -7.93 5.65
CA TYR A 70 14.75 -7.53 6.17
C TYR A 70 15.61 -6.87 5.09
N SER A 71 16.37 -5.83 5.46
CA SER A 71 17.28 -5.14 4.54
C SER A 71 18.40 -6.07 4.09
N ARG A 72 18.53 -6.28 2.78
CA ARG A 72 19.62 -7.05 2.18
C ARG A 72 20.82 -6.14 1.89
N SER A 73 22.02 -6.73 1.80
CA SER A 73 23.18 -6.05 1.21
C SER A 73 22.92 -5.73 -0.26
N ILE A 74 23.49 -4.62 -0.72
CA ILE A 74 23.40 -4.15 -2.10
C ILE A 74 24.82 -4.10 -2.66
N VAL A 75 25.02 -4.43 -3.94
CA VAL A 75 26.34 -4.33 -4.58
C VAL A 75 26.85 -2.89 -4.44
N GLY A 76 28.01 -2.70 -3.80
CA GLY A 76 28.60 -1.39 -3.49
C GLY A 76 28.41 -0.88 -2.05
N ALA A 77 27.60 -1.55 -1.22
CA ALA A 77 27.52 -1.27 0.22
C ALA A 77 27.19 -2.53 1.02
N THR A 78 28.07 -2.90 1.95
CA THR A 78 27.83 -4.00 2.87
C THR A 78 26.68 -3.65 3.83
N LEU A 79 26.01 -4.69 4.35
CA LEU A 79 24.84 -4.55 5.21
C LEU A 79 25.14 -3.70 6.46
N GLU A 80 26.33 -3.84 7.02
CA GLU A 80 26.79 -3.09 8.19
C GLU A 80 26.86 -1.57 7.95
N VAL A 81 27.32 -1.15 6.77
CA VAL A 81 27.42 0.27 6.41
C VAL A 81 26.03 0.88 6.28
N ILE A 82 25.06 0.12 5.73
CA ILE A 82 23.67 0.56 5.59
C ILE A 82 23.00 0.70 6.96
N GLN A 83 23.28 -0.21 7.89
CA GLN A 83 22.75 -0.14 9.25
C GLN A 83 23.33 1.04 10.03
N LYS A 84 24.65 1.25 9.97
CA LYS A 84 25.33 2.37 10.65
C LYS A 84 24.73 3.72 10.21
N ARG A 85 24.62 3.96 8.90
CA ARG A 85 24.00 5.18 8.36
C ARG A 85 22.54 5.38 8.75
N ARG A 86 21.79 4.29 9.03
CA ARG A 86 20.39 4.37 9.45
C ARG A 86 20.22 4.64 10.95
N ILE A 87 21.19 4.25 11.76
CA ILE A 87 21.18 4.42 13.22
C ILE A 87 21.68 5.82 13.62
N GLU A 88 22.43 6.48 12.75
CA GLU A 88 22.87 7.87 12.95
C GLU A 88 21.70 8.80 13.31
N LYS A 89 21.88 9.59 14.37
CA LYS A 89 20.87 10.52 14.87
C LYS A 89 20.59 11.61 13.83
N SER A 90 19.33 12.05 13.74
CA SER A 90 18.89 13.07 12.77
C SER A 90 19.69 14.37 12.84
N GLU A 91 20.13 14.77 14.04
CA GLU A 91 20.93 15.97 14.27
C GLU A 91 22.26 15.97 13.49
N VAL A 92 22.95 14.83 13.45
CA VAL A 92 24.23 14.68 12.75
C VAL A 92 24.01 14.72 11.23
N HIS A 93 22.94 14.09 10.77
CA HIS A 93 22.55 14.09 9.37
C HIS A 93 22.18 15.48 8.87
N ASP A 94 21.40 16.23 9.66
CA ASP A 94 20.95 17.57 9.29
C ASP A 94 22.10 18.60 9.41
N ALA A 95 23.03 18.42 10.35
CA ALA A 95 24.27 19.17 10.37
C ALA A 95 25.12 18.91 9.11
N ALA A 96 25.30 17.64 8.70
CA ALA A 96 26.03 17.30 7.49
C ALA A 96 25.36 17.88 6.23
N LYS A 97 24.03 17.83 6.13
CA LYS A 97 23.27 18.48 5.05
C LYS A 97 23.41 19.99 5.05
N SER A 98 23.33 20.62 6.22
CA SER A 98 23.46 22.08 6.36
C SER A 98 24.86 22.54 5.98
N LEU A 99 25.89 21.84 6.44
CA LEU A 99 27.29 22.08 6.06
C LEU A 99 27.49 21.89 4.55
N HIS A 100 26.91 20.83 3.97
CA HIS A 100 26.98 20.58 2.54
C HIS A 100 26.24 21.66 1.71
N GLY A 101 25.04 22.06 2.13
CA GLY A 101 24.28 23.13 1.49
C GLY A 101 25.01 24.47 1.57
N ARG A 102 25.56 24.81 2.73
CA ARG A 102 26.44 25.97 2.90
C ARG A 102 27.62 25.88 1.95
N PHE A 103 28.34 24.77 1.94
CA PHE A 103 29.47 24.57 1.03
C PHE A 103 29.10 24.74 -0.45
N ILE A 104 27.91 24.28 -0.88
CA ILE A 104 27.42 24.50 -2.25
C ILE A 104 27.13 25.98 -2.50
N THR A 105 26.40 26.67 -1.60
CA THR A 105 26.19 28.11 -1.72
C THR A 105 27.51 28.87 -1.74
N LEU A 106 28.49 28.33 -1.01
CA LEU A 106 29.86 28.81 -0.99
C LEU A 106 30.70 28.37 -2.20
N LYS A 107 30.11 27.76 -3.22
CA LYS A 107 30.78 27.54 -4.52
C LYS A 107 30.11 28.31 -5.64
N THR A 108 28.88 28.75 -5.42
CA THR A 108 28.06 29.46 -6.41
C THR A 108 28.11 30.98 -6.26
N SER A 109 28.71 31.54 -5.20
CA SER A 109 28.86 33.01 -5.08
C SER A 109 29.87 33.55 -6.09
N PRO A 110 29.61 34.72 -6.70
CA PRO A 110 30.57 35.42 -7.57
C PRO A 110 31.88 35.81 -6.89
N SER A 111 31.91 35.83 -5.54
CA SER A 111 33.07 36.21 -4.74
C SER A 111 34.02 35.07 -4.38
N TYR A 112 33.76 33.83 -4.84
CA TYR A 112 34.71 32.72 -4.61
C TYR A 112 35.97 32.89 -5.45
N PRO A 113 37.17 32.74 -4.86
CA PRO A 113 38.40 32.85 -5.61
C PRO A 113 38.45 31.73 -6.66
N LEU A 114 38.59 32.12 -7.93
CA LEU A 114 38.63 31.21 -9.09
C LEU A 114 39.72 30.12 -8.94
N SER A 115 40.77 30.36 -8.14
CA SER A 115 41.81 29.38 -7.80
C SER A 115 41.28 28.16 -7.04
N LEU A 116 40.33 28.36 -6.12
CA LEU A 116 39.70 27.27 -5.36
C LEU A 116 38.61 26.56 -6.18
N TYR A 117 37.98 27.28 -7.11
CA TYR A 117 36.98 26.71 -8.03
C TYR A 117 37.62 25.72 -9.01
N LEU A 118 38.71 26.11 -9.70
CA LEU A 118 39.47 25.26 -10.64
C LEU A 118 40.09 24.03 -9.96
N GLY A 119 40.57 24.17 -8.72
CA GLY A 119 41.10 23.06 -7.92
C GLY A 119 40.05 22.00 -7.58
N SER A 120 38.76 22.39 -7.49
CA SER A 120 37.68 21.44 -7.20
C SER A 120 37.14 20.69 -8.42
N ILE A 121 37.27 21.26 -9.63
CA ILE A 121 36.92 20.62 -10.90
C ILE A 121 37.98 19.58 -11.28
N THR A 122 39.25 19.88 -11.01
CA THR A 122 40.37 18.96 -11.26
C THR A 122 40.44 17.82 -10.23
N ALA A 123 40.01 18.06 -8.98
CA ALA A 123 39.87 17.02 -7.96
C ALA A 123 38.66 16.08 -8.18
N SER A 124 37.70 16.43 -9.06
CA SER A 124 36.59 15.54 -9.45
C SER A 124 36.91 14.72 -10.70
N ALA A 125 38.13 14.77 -11.22
CA ALA A 125 38.59 13.81 -12.22
C ALA A 125 38.61 12.43 -11.55
N PRO A 126 37.85 11.43 -12.03
CA PRO A 126 37.96 10.09 -11.52
C PRO A 126 39.39 9.62 -11.78
N SER A 127 40.13 9.33 -10.72
CA SER A 127 41.40 8.62 -10.81
C SER A 127 41.22 7.45 -11.78
N PRO A 128 42.13 7.26 -12.74
CA PRO A 128 42.05 6.14 -13.66
C PRO A 128 42.00 4.84 -12.85
N LYS A 129 40.96 4.06 -13.15
CA LYS A 129 40.73 2.68 -12.73
C LYS A 129 42.06 2.00 -12.35
N GLN A 130 42.19 1.55 -11.11
CA GLN A 130 43.21 0.55 -10.78
C GLN A 130 42.92 -0.65 -11.70
N ALA A 131 43.80 -0.79 -12.69
CA ALA A 131 43.79 -1.87 -13.63
C ALA A 131 43.90 -3.19 -12.86
N ALA A 132 43.08 -4.15 -13.27
CA ALA A 132 43.23 -5.53 -12.90
C ALA A 132 44.68 -5.98 -13.15
N VAL A 133 45.34 -6.44 -12.09
CA VAL A 133 46.43 -7.41 -12.15
C VAL A 133 45.97 -8.56 -11.27
N GLY A 134 45.67 -9.69 -11.91
CA GLY A 134 45.20 -10.89 -11.23
C GLY A 134 46.33 -11.71 -10.63
N GLN A 135 46.00 -12.46 -9.58
CA GLN A 135 46.52 -13.78 -9.17
C GLN A 135 45.32 -14.40 -8.41
N GLY A 136 44.81 -15.60 -8.68
CA GLY A 136 45.51 -16.87 -8.84
C GLY A 136 45.07 -17.74 -7.66
N GLU A 137 44.32 -18.81 -7.97
CA GLU A 137 43.76 -19.87 -7.10
C GLU A 137 42.49 -19.57 -6.28
#